data_AF-A0A7Y6CWG0-F1
#
_entry.id   AF-A0A7Y6CWG0-F1
#
_cell.length_a   1.000
_cell.length_b   1.000
_cell.length_c   1.000
_cell.angle_alpha   90.00
_cell.angle_beta   90.00
_cell.angle_gamma   90.00
#
_symmetry.space_group_name_H-M   'P 1'
#
loop_
_entity.id
_entity.type
_entity.pdbx_description
1 polymer ?
#
loop_
_entity_poly.entity_id
_entity_poly.type
_entity_poly.pdbx_seq_one_letter_code
_entity_poly.pdbx_strand_id
1 'polypeptide(L)'
;MLRDIAVDAWYSGDRQRLTKVYERDERRQDGRRRLWSRRPEPGRRDRRMHVPLAGDIASTSASLLFSEPPAFTCSGTDAQARLAALLDEGGAVMTLLDAAEVCAALGGVYLRATWDASLARRPLLTV
;
A
#
# COMPACT_ATOMS: atom_id res chain seq x y z
N MET A 1 0.79 3.97 14.70
CA MET A 1 -0.28 4.98 14.55
C MET A 1 0.20 6.31 13.95
N LEU A 2 1.06 7.13 14.60
CA LEU A 2 1.51 8.41 14.01
C LEU A 2 2.42 8.25 12.79
N ARG A 3 3.24 7.19 12.73
CA ARG A 3 4.06 6.86 11.56
C ARG A 3 3.18 6.48 10.37
N ASP A 4 2.20 5.61 10.58
CA ASP A 4 1.32 5.10 9.51
C ASP A 4 0.50 6.22 8.85
N ILE A 5 0.02 7.20 9.64
CA ILE A 5 -0.70 8.37 9.14
C ILE A 5 0.22 9.29 8.32
N ALA A 6 1.49 9.43 8.74
CA ALA A 6 2.45 10.23 8.00
C ALA A 6 2.80 9.58 6.66
N VAL A 7 2.93 8.26 6.63
CA VAL A 7 3.18 7.50 5.40
C VAL A 7 2.00 7.67 4.45
N ASP A 8 0.75 7.35 4.84
CA ASP A 8 -0.46 7.53 4.00
C ASP A 8 -0.56 8.92 3.32
N ALA A 9 -0.23 9.99 4.06
CA ALA A 9 -0.26 11.35 3.52
C ALA A 9 0.71 11.55 2.34
N TRP A 10 1.85 10.87 2.31
CA TRP A 10 2.80 10.93 1.20
C TRP A 10 2.31 10.17 -0.05
N TYR A 11 1.55 9.08 0.14
CA TYR A 11 1.02 8.24 -0.95
C TYR A 11 -0.28 8.80 -1.55
N SER A 12 -1.14 9.43 -0.73
CA SER A 12 -2.48 9.90 -1.14
C SER A 12 -2.52 11.09 -2.10
N GLY A 13 -1.39 11.76 -2.36
CA GLY A 13 -1.36 13.00 -3.17
C GLY A 13 -2.01 14.22 -2.50
N ASP A 14 -2.58 14.07 -1.31
CA ASP A 14 -3.31 15.14 -0.62
C ASP A 14 -2.38 16.04 0.21
N ARG A 15 -2.20 17.26 -0.29
CA ARG A 15 -1.43 18.32 0.38
C ARG A 15 -1.97 18.71 1.76
N GLN A 16 -3.29 18.68 1.94
CA GLN A 16 -3.91 19.08 3.21
C GLN A 16 -3.61 18.04 4.29
N ARG A 17 -3.63 16.75 3.93
CA ARG A 17 -3.18 15.66 4.82
C ARG A 17 -1.74 15.84 5.26
N LEU A 18 -0.82 16.13 4.34
CA LEU A 18 0.59 16.38 4.69
C LEU A 18 0.74 17.57 5.63
N THR A 19 0.03 18.67 5.37
CA THR A 19 0.07 19.83 6.26
C THR A 19 -0.39 19.46 7.67
N LYS A 20 -1.52 18.74 7.78
CA LYS A 20 -2.08 18.28 9.06
C LYS A 20 -1.15 17.33 9.82
N VAL A 21 -0.47 16.41 9.13
CA VAL A 21 0.52 15.50 9.74
C VAL A 21 1.66 16.29 10.38
N TYR A 22 2.18 17.29 9.65
CA TYR A 22 3.36 18.04 10.06
C TYR A 22 3.07 19.27 10.93
N GLU A 23 1.80 19.58 11.23
CA GLU A 23 1.43 20.59 12.22
C GLU A 23 1.94 20.24 13.62
N ARG A 24 1.99 18.94 13.97
CA ARG A 24 2.43 18.48 15.31
C ARG A 24 3.93 18.17 15.38
N ASP A 25 4.57 17.89 14.24
CA ASP A 25 6.01 17.65 14.14
C ASP A 25 6.66 18.78 13.33
N GLU A 26 6.78 19.94 13.98
CA GLU A 26 7.17 21.17 13.28
C GLU A 26 8.63 21.18 12.82
N ARG A 27 9.52 20.51 13.56
CA ARG A 27 10.97 20.63 13.42
C ARG A 27 11.62 19.26 13.25
N ARG A 28 12.60 19.20 12.35
CA ARG A 28 13.53 18.08 12.23
C ARG A 28 14.45 18.04 13.46
N GLN A 29 15.15 16.91 13.63
CA GLN A 29 16.16 16.74 14.69
C GLN A 29 17.30 17.78 14.62
N ASP A 30 17.58 18.32 13.44
CA ASP A 30 18.55 19.41 13.20
C ASP A 30 18.00 20.82 13.58
N GLY A 31 16.80 20.90 14.14
CA GLY A 31 16.13 22.14 14.54
C GLY A 31 15.44 22.90 13.40
N ARG A 32 15.60 22.49 12.12
CA ARG A 32 14.98 23.17 10.97
C ARG A 32 13.51 22.80 10.84
N ARG A 33 12.67 23.78 10.48
CA ARG A 33 11.25 23.53 10.19
C ARG A 33 11.10 22.64 8.96
N ARG A 34 10.30 21.57 9.08
CA ARG A 34 9.91 20.70 7.95
C ARG A 34 9.19 21.51 6.89
N LEU A 35 9.24 21.05 5.63
CA LEU A 35 8.62 21.80 4.52
C LEU A 35 7.12 21.99 4.74
N TRP A 36 6.42 20.92 5.10
CA TRP A 36 4.97 20.89 5.27
C TRP A 36 4.48 21.46 6.61
N SER A 37 5.37 21.67 7.59
CA SER A 37 5.03 22.35 8.85
C SER A 37 5.03 23.88 8.75
N ARG A 38 5.51 24.43 7.62
CA ARG A 38 5.53 25.89 7.41
C ARG A 38 4.13 26.39 7.10
N ARG A 39 3.70 27.42 7.83
CA ARG A 39 2.50 28.17 7.49
C ARG A 39 2.81 29.15 6.35
N PRO A 40 1.93 29.26 5.34
CA PRO A 40 2.05 30.31 4.33
C PRO A 40 2.03 31.69 4.99
N GLU A 41 2.78 32.64 4.42
CA GLU A 41 2.74 34.03 4.89
C GLU A 41 1.33 34.62 4.69
N PRO A 42 0.81 35.39 5.67
CA PRO A 42 -0.48 36.07 5.52
C PRO A 42 -0.50 36.91 4.23
N GLY A 43 -1.57 36.77 3.44
CA GLY A 43 -1.71 37.47 2.16
C GLY A 43 -0.97 36.84 0.97
N ARG A 44 -0.18 35.78 1.18
CA ARG A 44 0.53 35.07 0.11
C ARG A 44 -0.10 33.71 -0.17
N ARG A 45 -0.33 33.41 -1.44
CA ARG A 45 -0.82 32.08 -1.87
C ARG A 45 0.26 31.03 -1.62
N ASP A 46 -0.13 29.89 -1.06
CA ASP A 46 0.77 28.75 -0.91
C ASP A 46 1.00 28.06 -2.26
N ARG A 47 2.26 28.09 -2.73
CA ARG A 47 2.68 27.56 -4.03
C ARG A 47 3.26 26.14 -3.95
N ARG A 48 3.27 25.51 -2.78
CA ARG A 48 3.80 24.15 -2.63
C ARG A 48 2.93 23.15 -3.39
N MET A 49 3.55 22.34 -4.23
CA MET A 49 2.91 21.21 -4.91
C MET A 49 3.39 19.92 -4.26
N HIS A 50 2.45 19.03 -3.95
CA HIS A 50 2.79 17.65 -3.60
C HIS A 50 2.67 16.80 -4.87
N VAL A 51 3.68 15.98 -5.12
CA VAL A 51 3.69 14.99 -6.21
C VAL A 51 3.74 13.63 -5.52
N PRO A 52 2.75 12.74 -5.71
CA PRO A 52 2.69 11.44 -5.06
C PRO A 52 3.66 10.42 -5.66
N LEU A 53 4.90 10.82 -5.94
CA LEU A 53 5.93 9.98 -6.57
C LEU A 53 6.19 8.70 -5.76
N ALA A 54 6.02 8.74 -4.44
CA ALA A 54 6.14 7.55 -3.60
C ALA A 54 5.09 6.48 -3.96
N GLY A 55 3.85 6.89 -4.27
CA GLY A 55 2.80 6.01 -4.76
C GLY A 55 3.13 5.44 -6.13
N ASP A 56 3.59 6.28 -7.06
CA ASP A 56 4.00 5.83 -8.40
C ASP A 56 5.13 4.78 -8.31
N ILE A 57 6.11 4.99 -7.43
CA ILE A 57 7.20 4.03 -7.19
C ILE A 57 6.66 2.73 -6.62
N ALA A 58 5.76 2.77 -5.62
CA ALA A 58 5.22 1.57 -5.01
C ALA A 58 4.40 0.73 -6.01
N SER A 59 3.51 1.38 -6.76
CA SER A 59 2.69 0.71 -7.77
C SER A 59 3.53 0.16 -8.93
N THR A 60 4.55 0.91 -9.37
CA THR A 60 5.53 0.43 -10.36
C THR A 60 6.31 -0.76 -9.82
N SER A 61 6.79 -0.70 -8.57
CA SER A 61 7.53 -1.80 -7.93
C SER A 61 6.70 -3.07 -7.85
N ALA A 62 5.42 -2.97 -7.46
CA ALA A 62 4.49 -4.09 -7.41
C ALA A 62 4.27 -4.69 -8.80
N SER A 63 4.02 -3.84 -9.79
CA SER A 63 3.80 -4.24 -11.19
C SER A 63 5.02 -4.92 -11.81
N LEU A 64 6.23 -4.49 -11.45
CA LEU A 64 7.47 -5.15 -11.88
C LEU A 64 7.67 -6.50 -11.20
N LEU A 65 7.39 -6.61 -9.89
CA LEU A 65 7.52 -7.86 -9.15
C LEU A 65 6.54 -8.93 -9.65
N PHE A 66 5.32 -8.52 -9.98
CA PHE A 66 4.24 -9.39 -10.47
C PHE A 66 3.94 -9.15 -11.95
N SER A 67 4.95 -8.79 -12.74
CA SER A 67 4.79 -8.61 -14.20
C SER A 67 4.37 -9.90 -14.88
N GLU A 68 4.77 -11.03 -14.30
CA GLU A 68 4.29 -12.37 -14.62
C GLU A 68 3.64 -12.97 -13.37
N PRO A 69 2.43 -13.57 -13.49
CA PRO A 69 1.80 -14.25 -12.37
C PRO A 69 2.70 -15.39 -11.84
N PRO A 70 2.87 -15.52 -10.51
CA PRO A 70 3.69 -16.57 -9.94
C PRO A 70 3.04 -17.94 -10.15
N ALA A 71 3.88 -18.95 -10.43
CA ALA A 71 3.43 -20.33 -10.52
C ALA A 71 3.29 -20.95 -9.12
N PHE A 72 2.11 -21.46 -8.80
CA PHE A 72 1.85 -22.21 -7.58
C PHE A 72 1.80 -23.70 -7.90
N THR A 73 2.68 -24.47 -7.26
CA THR A 73 2.79 -25.92 -7.50
C THR A 73 2.55 -26.71 -6.22
N CYS A 74 1.89 -27.87 -6.38
CA CYS A 74 1.75 -28.87 -5.32
C CYS A 74 1.82 -30.27 -5.92
N SER A 75 2.11 -31.26 -5.08
CA SER A 75 2.18 -32.66 -5.51
C SER A 75 0.79 -33.25 -5.78
N GLY A 76 0.64 -33.94 -6.90
CA GLY A 76 -0.59 -34.66 -7.29
C GLY A 76 -1.47 -33.86 -8.24
N THR A 77 -1.92 -34.51 -9.32
CA THR A 77 -2.67 -33.87 -10.41
C THR A 77 -3.99 -33.26 -9.93
N ASP A 78 -4.76 -33.99 -9.12
CA ASP A 78 -6.05 -33.50 -8.61
C ASP A 78 -5.87 -32.34 -7.62
N ALA A 79 -4.84 -32.41 -6.78
CA ALA A 79 -4.50 -31.33 -5.85
C ALA A 79 -4.07 -30.08 -6.61
N GLN A 80 -3.27 -30.23 -7.67
CA GLN A 80 -2.83 -29.14 -8.54
C GLN A 80 -4.01 -28.48 -9.25
N ALA A 81 -4.93 -29.27 -9.80
CA ALA A 81 -6.15 -28.76 -10.43
C ALA A 81 -7.04 -28.00 -9.42
N ARG A 82 -7.19 -28.54 -8.20
CA ARG A 82 -7.96 -27.86 -7.15
C ARG A 82 -7.29 -26.56 -6.71
N LEU A 83 -5.97 -26.54 -6.54
CA LEU A 83 -5.22 -25.35 -6.17
C LEU A 83 -5.36 -24.26 -7.24
N ALA A 84 -5.23 -24.61 -8.52
CA ALA A 84 -5.41 -23.68 -9.63
C ALA A 84 -6.81 -23.03 -9.61
N ALA A 85 -7.87 -23.84 -9.42
CA ALA A 85 -9.23 -23.33 -9.31
C ALA A 85 -9.40 -22.38 -8.11
N LEU A 86 -8.83 -22.70 -6.95
CA LEU A 86 -8.91 -21.86 -5.76
C LEU A 86 -8.20 -20.50 -5.94
N LEU A 87 -7.06 -20.49 -6.62
CA LEU A 87 -6.29 -19.27 -6.87
C LEU A 87 -6.99 -18.36 -7.87
N ASP A 88 -7.59 -18.95 -8.90
CA ASP A 88 -8.34 -18.22 -9.93
C ASP A 88 -9.65 -17.64 -9.36
N GLU A 89 -10.50 -18.47 -8.76
CA GLU A 89 -11.75 -18.03 -8.11
C GLU A 89 -11.50 -17.05 -6.96
N GLY A 90 -10.35 -17.18 -6.29
CA GLY A 90 -9.91 -16.34 -5.18
C GLY A 90 -9.25 -15.03 -5.59
N GLY A 91 -8.97 -14.81 -6.88
CA GLY A 91 -8.28 -13.60 -7.34
C GLY A 91 -6.89 -13.44 -6.73
N ALA A 92 -6.16 -14.55 -6.53
CA ALA A 92 -4.92 -14.56 -5.76
C ALA A 92 -3.84 -13.65 -6.37
N VAL A 93 -3.74 -13.58 -7.70
CA VAL A 93 -2.77 -12.72 -8.41
C VAL A 93 -3.02 -11.25 -8.11
N MET A 94 -4.29 -10.80 -8.16
CA MET A 94 -4.65 -9.42 -7.84
C MET A 94 -4.37 -9.11 -6.37
N THR A 95 -4.72 -10.03 -5.48
CA THR A 95 -4.44 -9.88 -4.04
C THR A 95 -2.95 -9.76 -3.77
N LEU A 96 -2.11 -10.50 -4.49
CA LEU A 96 -0.64 -10.42 -4.37
C LEU A 96 -0.10 -9.10 -4.89
N LEU A 97 -0.62 -8.61 -6.02
CA LEU A 97 -0.25 -7.31 -6.58
C LEU A 97 -0.58 -6.18 -5.59
N ASP A 98 -1.80 -6.17 -5.05
CA ASP A 98 -2.24 -5.19 -4.06
C ASP A 98 -1.39 -5.27 -2.78
N ALA A 99 -1.12 -6.48 -2.29
CA ALA A 99 -0.26 -6.70 -1.13
C ALA A 99 1.15 -6.15 -1.36
N ALA A 100 1.70 -6.32 -2.57
CA ALA A 100 3.03 -5.85 -2.93
C ALA A 100 3.11 -4.33 -2.98
N GLU A 101 2.07 -3.66 -3.48
CA GLU A 101 1.98 -2.20 -3.46
C GLU A 101 1.96 -1.68 -2.02
N VAL A 102 1.14 -2.28 -1.15
CA VAL A 102 1.10 -1.95 0.29
C VAL A 102 2.45 -2.23 0.96
N CYS A 103 3.09 -3.36 0.65
CA CYS A 103 4.40 -3.71 1.19
C CYS A 103 5.48 -2.69 0.78
N ALA A 104 5.51 -2.28 -0.48
CA ALA A 104 6.43 -1.27 -0.98
C ALA A 104 6.16 0.11 -0.32
N ALA A 105 4.89 0.42 -0.02
CA ALA A 105 4.51 1.66 0.61
C ALA A 105 4.84 1.71 2.12
N LEU A 106 4.56 0.62 2.85
CA LEU A 106 4.58 0.60 4.32
C LEU A 106 5.78 -0.16 4.91
N GLY A 107 6.54 -0.87 4.07
CA GLY A 107 7.70 -1.67 4.47
C GLY A 107 7.38 -3.12 4.86
N GLY A 108 6.14 -3.57 4.71
CA GLY A 108 5.73 -4.94 4.99
C GLY A 108 4.24 -5.18 4.79
N VAL A 109 3.87 -6.45 4.59
CA VAL A 109 2.48 -6.91 4.47
C VAL A 109 2.37 -8.35 4.97
N TYR A 110 1.20 -8.74 5.49
CA TYR A 110 0.89 -10.12 5.83
C TYR A 110 -0.35 -10.57 5.07
N LEU A 111 -0.28 -11.74 4.46
CA LEU A 111 -1.45 -12.38 3.86
C LEU A 111 -2.08 -13.33 4.85
N ARG A 112 -3.41 -13.39 4.82
CA ARG A 112 -4.18 -14.31 5.65
C ARG A 112 -5.13 -15.12 4.78
N ALA A 113 -5.04 -16.43 4.90
CA ALA A 113 -6.04 -17.36 4.39
C ALA A 113 -7.07 -17.64 5.50
N THR A 114 -8.34 -17.31 5.23
CA THR A 114 -9.46 -17.57 6.15
C THR A 114 -10.51 -18.45 5.50
N TRP A 115 -11.39 -19.03 6.30
CA TRP A 115 -12.50 -19.83 5.82
C TRP A 115 -13.79 -19.46 6.55
N ASP A 116 -14.80 -19.05 5.78
CA ASP A 116 -16.17 -18.88 6.25
C ASP A 116 -17.14 -19.49 5.24
N ALA A 117 -17.73 -20.63 5.61
CA ALA A 117 -18.63 -21.38 4.75
C ALA A 117 -19.97 -20.68 4.47
N SER A 118 -20.33 -19.67 5.27
CA SER A 118 -21.51 -18.82 5.02
C SER A 118 -21.25 -17.79 3.92
N LEU A 119 -19.99 -17.39 3.71
CA LEU A 119 -19.59 -16.44 2.68
C LEU A 119 -19.19 -17.11 1.37
N ALA A 120 -18.36 -18.16 1.44
CA ALA A 120 -17.89 -18.88 0.26
C ALA A 120 -17.52 -20.33 0.58
N ARG A 121 -17.72 -21.24 -0.39
CA ARG A 121 -17.27 -22.65 -0.30
C ARG A 121 -15.80 -22.84 -0.71
N ARG A 122 -14.95 -21.88 -0.35
CA ARG A 122 -13.52 -21.83 -0.67
C ARG A 122 -12.80 -20.94 0.36
N PRO A 123 -11.46 -21.07 0.52
CA PRO A 123 -10.73 -20.13 1.36
C PRO A 123 -10.74 -18.72 0.74
N LEU A 124 -10.68 -17.73 1.61
CA LEU A 124 -10.58 -16.31 1.27
C LEU A 124 -9.16 -15.84 1.60
N LEU A 125 -8.43 -15.40 0.58
CA LEU A 125 -7.13 -14.75 0.74
C LEU A 125 -7.34 -13.25 0.91
N THR A 126 -6.80 -12.67 1.97
CA THR A 126 -6.93 -11.23 2.27
C THR A 126 -5.61 -10.63 2.73
N VAL A 127 -5.43 -9.34 2.46
CA VAL A 127 -4.37 -8.46 3.00
C VAL A 127 -4.83 -7.78 4.28
#